data_AF-A0A1B6ICY5-F1
#
_entry.id   AF-A0A1B6ICY5-F1
#
_cell.length_a   1.000
_cell.length_b   1.000
_cell.length_c   1.000
_cell.angle_alpha   90.00
_cell.angle_beta   90.00
_cell.angle_gamma   90.00
#
_symmetry.space_group_name_H-M   'P 1'
#
loop_
_entity.id
_entity.type
_entity.pdbx_description
1 polymer ?
#
loop_
_entity_poly.entity_id
_entity_poly.type
_entity_poly.pdbx_seq_one_letter_code
_entity_poly.pdbx_strand_id
1 'polypeptide(L)'
;MPDLESKMGDISLGEIYTSEKTGCDDTGDGTENKPFKTVLQAMRHAGKEPFPIIYVDAKEEGKKFEVVAKSQLKKVQKIWVRESYKSADKAKKEETDADNRLKNLEEAKKIKIEEDKSLPKAKLIKIFNGKEHRGSRVKIYGWVHRLRKQGKSLMFITLRDGTGFLQCVLNDVLVQTYEALVLSTESSVLLYGVLKEVPKGKSAPGGHELQVDYWELVGLAP
;
A
#
# COMPACT_ATOMS: atom_id res chain seq x y z
N MET A 1 -47.82 40.34 14.22
CA MET A 1 -47.71 38.90 14.50
C MET A 1 -46.28 38.59 14.90
N PRO A 2 -45.97 38.55 16.21
CA PRO A 2 -44.72 38.04 16.72
C PRO A 2 -44.94 36.57 17.13
N ASP A 3 -44.44 35.61 16.36
CA ASP A 3 -44.31 34.21 16.82
C ASP A 3 -43.52 33.41 15.78
N LEU A 4 -42.20 33.39 15.93
CA LEU A 4 -41.29 32.45 15.26
C LEU A 4 -40.04 32.17 16.13
N GLU A 5 -40.13 32.38 17.44
CA GLU A 5 -39.04 32.13 18.40
C GLU A 5 -39.23 30.88 19.28
N SER A 6 -40.30 30.11 19.09
CA SER A 6 -40.54 28.90 19.89
C SER A 6 -40.59 27.64 19.01
N LYS A 7 -39.42 27.04 18.74
CA LYS A 7 -39.19 25.59 18.55
C LYS A 7 -37.76 25.33 18.03
N MET A 8 -36.79 25.41 18.93
CA MET A 8 -35.60 24.55 18.83
C MET A 8 -35.52 23.80 20.14
N GLY A 9 -36.27 22.70 20.19
CA GLY A 9 -36.31 21.81 21.34
C GLY A 9 -34.96 21.16 21.59
N ASP A 10 -34.66 21.01 22.87
CA ASP A 10 -33.60 20.22 23.47
C ASP A 10 -33.32 18.93 22.68
N ILE A 11 -32.14 18.88 22.05
CA ILE A 11 -31.40 17.65 21.86
C ILE A 11 -30.03 17.96 22.44
N SER A 12 -29.75 17.41 23.62
CA SER A 12 -28.49 17.55 24.36
C SER A 12 -27.33 16.87 23.60
N LEU A 13 -26.94 17.46 22.48
CA LEU A 13 -25.65 17.24 21.84
C LEU A 13 -24.65 18.09 22.63
N GLY A 14 -23.81 17.44 23.45
CA GLY A 14 -22.97 18.11 24.45
C GLY A 14 -22.10 19.26 23.90
N GLU A 15 -21.91 20.30 24.70
CA GLU A 15 -21.17 21.51 24.31
C GLU A 15 -19.68 21.21 24.09
N ILE A 16 -19.10 21.74 22.99
CA ILE A 16 -17.67 21.59 22.70
C ILE A 16 -16.98 22.95 22.76
N TYR A 17 -15.91 23.05 23.54
CA TYR A 17 -15.13 24.27 23.70
C TYR A 17 -13.87 24.22 22.85
N THR A 18 -13.60 25.34 22.18
CA THR A 18 -12.39 25.56 21.39
C THR A 18 -11.73 26.86 21.83
N SER A 19 -10.41 26.85 21.97
CA SER A 19 -9.62 28.03 22.31
C SER A 19 -8.34 28.04 21.48
N GLU A 20 -8.11 29.12 20.74
CA GLU A 20 -6.86 29.29 19.98
C GLU A 20 -5.68 29.54 20.93
N LYS A 21 -5.95 30.08 22.14
CA LYS A 21 -4.95 30.46 23.14
C LYS A 21 -4.55 29.34 24.08
N THR A 22 -5.52 28.57 24.58
CA THR A 22 -5.29 27.53 25.60
C THR A 22 -5.58 26.11 25.12
N GLY A 23 -6.13 25.95 23.92
CA GLY A 23 -6.51 24.65 23.37
C GLY A 23 -5.38 23.89 22.70
N CYS A 24 -5.54 22.56 22.64
CA CYS A 24 -4.65 21.65 21.93
C CYS A 24 -5.46 20.65 21.10
N ASP A 25 -5.14 20.51 19.81
CA ASP A 25 -5.87 19.60 18.91
C ASP A 25 -5.48 18.12 19.09
N ASP A 26 -4.32 17.85 19.68
CA ASP A 26 -3.81 16.48 19.88
C ASP A 26 -4.22 15.87 21.23
N THR A 27 -4.35 16.70 22.28
CA THR A 27 -4.60 16.24 23.66
C THR A 27 -5.84 16.86 24.31
N GLY A 28 -6.54 17.75 23.61
CA GLY A 28 -7.81 18.32 24.07
C GLY A 28 -8.94 17.31 23.94
N ASP A 29 -9.89 17.36 24.90
CA ASP A 29 -11.09 16.52 24.89
C ASP A 29 -12.35 17.34 24.52
N GLY A 30 -12.19 18.64 24.23
CA GLY A 30 -13.29 19.54 23.88
C GLY A 30 -14.11 20.04 25.07
N THR A 31 -13.64 19.80 26.30
CA THR A 31 -14.24 20.32 27.54
C THR A 31 -13.72 21.72 27.86
N GLU A 32 -14.39 22.48 28.73
CA GLU A 32 -13.95 23.82 29.13
C GLU A 32 -12.53 23.83 29.74
N ASN A 33 -12.16 22.75 30.44
CA ASN A 33 -10.84 22.59 31.05
C ASN A 33 -9.74 22.16 30.05
N LYS A 34 -10.11 21.47 28.97
CA LYS A 34 -9.20 21.00 27.91
C LYS A 34 -9.83 21.23 26.53
N PRO A 35 -9.96 22.48 26.09
CA PRO A 35 -10.59 22.80 24.83
C PRO A 35 -9.74 22.32 23.65
N PHE A 36 -10.37 22.06 22.51
CA PHE A 36 -9.63 21.88 21.27
C PHE A 36 -9.03 23.21 20.82
N LYS A 37 -7.98 23.18 20.01
CA LYS A 37 -7.42 24.41 19.44
C LYS A 37 -8.24 24.92 18.26
N THR A 38 -8.86 24.01 17.49
CA THR A 38 -9.62 24.35 16.28
C THR A 38 -11.05 23.81 16.27
N VAL A 39 -11.95 24.59 15.66
CA VAL A 39 -13.35 24.18 15.40
C VAL A 39 -13.43 22.96 14.48
N LEU A 40 -12.42 22.75 13.62
CA LEU A 40 -12.37 21.57 12.75
C LEU A 40 -12.17 20.28 13.56
N GLN A 41 -11.31 20.32 14.59
CA GLN A 41 -11.08 19.17 15.46
C GLN A 41 -12.32 18.87 16.34
N ALA A 42 -13.01 19.91 16.81
CA ALA A 42 -14.31 19.77 17.46
C ALA A 42 -15.35 19.08 16.54
N MET A 43 -15.42 19.45 15.26
CA MET A 43 -16.29 18.79 14.28
C MET A 43 -15.89 17.34 13.99
N ARG A 44 -14.58 17.03 13.97
CA ARG A 44 -14.07 15.66 13.85
C ARG A 44 -14.47 14.79 15.04
N HIS A 45 -14.39 15.33 16.25
CA HIS A 45 -14.78 14.63 17.47
C HIS A 45 -16.29 14.36 17.51
N ALA A 46 -17.11 15.33 17.10
CA ALA A 46 -18.56 15.14 17.00
C ALA A 46 -18.95 14.10 15.94
N GLY A 47 -18.20 14.02 14.83
CA GLY A 47 -18.26 12.94 13.84
C GLY A 47 -19.52 12.87 12.96
N LYS A 48 -20.67 13.42 13.40
CA LYS A 48 -21.94 13.42 12.65
C LYS A 48 -22.72 14.72 12.87
N GLU A 49 -23.47 15.10 11.84
CA GLU A 49 -24.46 16.17 11.94
C GLU A 49 -25.75 15.67 12.65
N PRO A 50 -26.44 16.51 13.43
CA PRO A 50 -26.14 17.92 13.69
C PRO A 50 -24.97 18.10 14.66
N PHE A 51 -24.06 19.03 14.34
CA PHE A 51 -22.94 19.34 15.22
C PHE A 51 -23.45 19.94 16.55
N PRO A 52 -22.83 19.59 17.69
CA PRO A 52 -23.12 20.25 18.95
C PRO A 52 -22.78 21.74 18.94
N ILE A 53 -23.23 22.46 19.96
CA ILE A 53 -22.90 23.89 20.11
C ILE A 53 -21.39 24.00 20.37
N ILE A 54 -20.68 24.66 19.44
CA ILE A 54 -19.24 24.89 19.56
C ILE A 54 -19.00 26.31 20.08
N TYR A 55 -18.25 26.41 21.17
CA TYR A 55 -17.80 27.66 21.75
C TYR A 55 -16.37 28.00 21.31
N VAL A 56 -16.10 29.27 21.03
CA VAL A 56 -14.79 29.83 20.66
C VAL A 56 -14.40 30.92 21.66
N ASP A 57 -13.13 31.35 21.68
CA ASP A 57 -12.68 32.45 22.53
C ASP A 57 -13.50 33.73 22.27
N ALA A 58 -14.06 34.33 23.33
CA ALA A 58 -14.86 35.55 23.19
C ALA A 58 -13.99 36.78 22.89
N LYS A 59 -14.56 37.73 22.15
CA LYS A 59 -13.88 38.99 21.79
C LYS A 59 -14.09 40.13 22.80
N GLU A 60 -15.07 39.99 23.70
CA GLU A 60 -15.38 40.98 24.74
C GLU A 60 -14.53 40.75 26.00
N GLU A 61 -13.93 41.80 26.56
CA GLU A 61 -13.24 41.77 27.85
C GLU A 61 -14.23 41.45 28.98
N GLY A 62 -14.27 40.19 29.41
CA GLY A 62 -15.11 39.71 30.51
C GLY A 62 -15.80 38.37 30.25
N LYS A 63 -15.91 37.93 28.99
CA LYS A 63 -16.38 36.58 28.62
C LYS A 63 -15.18 35.72 28.23
N LYS A 64 -15.14 34.47 28.69
CA LYS A 64 -14.09 33.52 28.28
C LYS A 64 -14.42 32.87 26.93
N PHE A 65 -15.68 32.52 26.72
CA PHE A 65 -16.13 31.80 25.52
C PHE A 65 -17.43 32.40 24.96
N GLU A 66 -17.56 32.40 23.63
CA GLU A 66 -18.75 32.80 22.89
C GLU A 66 -19.14 31.70 21.88
N VAL A 67 -20.42 31.62 21.50
CA VAL A 67 -20.86 30.64 20.49
C VAL A 67 -20.26 30.98 19.14
N VAL A 68 -19.71 29.98 18.44
CA VAL A 68 -19.12 30.19 17.12
C VAL A 68 -20.12 30.81 16.14
N ALA A 69 -19.71 31.87 15.45
CA ALA A 69 -20.56 32.55 14.49
C ALA A 69 -21.01 31.60 13.36
N LYS A 70 -22.28 31.67 12.95
CA LYS A 70 -22.86 30.83 11.88
C LYS A 70 -22.06 30.87 10.57
N SER A 71 -21.42 32.00 10.25
CA SER A 71 -20.59 32.17 9.06
C SER A 71 -19.26 31.41 9.16
N GLN A 72 -18.64 31.36 10.35
CA GLN A 72 -17.43 30.60 10.64
C GLN A 72 -17.74 29.10 10.66
N LEU A 73 -18.84 28.69 11.30
CA LEU A 73 -19.30 27.30 11.32
C LEU A 73 -19.49 26.75 9.90
N LYS A 74 -20.20 27.48 9.00
CA LYS A 74 -20.41 27.07 7.60
C LYS A 74 -19.10 26.91 6.81
N LYS A 75 -18.10 27.76 7.06
CA LYS A 75 -16.78 27.66 6.40
C LYS A 75 -16.06 26.38 6.81
N VAL A 76 -16.02 26.07 8.11
CA VAL A 76 -15.37 24.86 8.64
C VAL A 76 -16.13 23.60 8.25
N GLN A 77 -17.46 23.64 8.27
CA GLN A 77 -18.32 22.55 7.78
C GLN A 77 -18.00 22.21 6.31
N LYS A 78 -17.82 23.21 5.43
CA LYS A 78 -17.42 22.97 4.03
C LYS A 78 -16.06 22.27 3.91
N ILE A 79 -15.12 22.57 4.81
CA ILE A 79 -13.81 21.91 4.87
C ILE A 79 -13.96 20.47 5.36
N TRP A 80 -14.71 20.25 6.45
CA TRP A 80 -14.98 18.93 7.02
C TRP A 80 -15.67 18.00 6.02
N VAL A 81 -16.70 18.49 5.33
CA VAL A 81 -17.41 17.72 4.29
C VAL A 81 -16.45 17.32 3.16
N ARG A 82 -15.60 18.25 2.71
CA ARG A 82 -14.61 17.98 1.65
C ARG A 82 -13.57 16.94 2.09
N GLU A 83 -13.10 17.00 3.33
CA GLU A 83 -12.18 16.01 3.90
C GLU A 83 -12.84 14.65 4.07
N SER A 84 -14.09 14.62 4.54
CA SER A 84 -14.87 13.40 4.73
C SER A 84 -15.12 12.68 3.42
N TYR A 85 -15.51 13.40 2.34
CA TYR A 85 -15.62 12.81 1.01
C TYR A 85 -14.29 12.28 0.49
N LYS A 86 -13.18 13.03 0.62
CA LYS A 86 -11.85 12.56 0.22
C LYS A 86 -11.40 11.32 1.00
N SER A 87 -11.68 11.28 2.30
CA SER A 87 -11.35 10.14 3.16
C SER A 87 -12.20 8.91 2.80
N ALA A 88 -13.49 9.10 2.55
CA ALA A 88 -14.38 8.04 2.09
C ALA A 88 -13.99 7.50 0.70
N ASP A 89 -13.63 8.36 -0.24
CA ASP A 89 -13.15 7.95 -1.57
C ASP A 89 -11.82 7.19 -1.48
N LYS A 90 -10.91 7.65 -0.61
CA LYS A 90 -9.65 6.95 -0.34
C LYS A 90 -9.90 5.57 0.28
N ALA A 91 -10.77 5.48 1.29
CA ALA A 91 -11.12 4.22 1.94
C ALA A 91 -11.79 3.24 0.97
N LYS A 92 -12.74 3.70 0.15
CA LYS A 92 -13.36 2.87 -0.90
C LYS A 92 -12.34 2.38 -1.93
N LYS A 93 -11.37 3.23 -2.32
CA LYS A 93 -10.30 2.84 -3.24
C LYS A 93 -9.37 1.81 -2.62
N GLU A 94 -9.02 1.95 -1.34
CA GLU A 94 -8.19 0.99 -0.61
C GLU A 94 -8.92 -0.35 -0.41
N GLU A 95 -10.21 -0.33 -0.09
CA GLU A 95 -11.05 -1.53 0.04
C GLU A 95 -11.19 -2.29 -1.29
N THR A 96 -11.49 -1.57 -2.37
CA THR A 96 -11.57 -2.16 -3.72
C THR A 96 -10.23 -2.70 -4.22
N ASP A 97 -9.11 -2.04 -3.92
CA ASP A 97 -7.76 -2.54 -4.25
C ASP A 97 -7.42 -3.79 -3.41
N ALA A 98 -7.77 -3.81 -2.13
CA ALA A 98 -7.60 -4.98 -1.26
C ALA A 98 -8.40 -6.19 -1.77
N ASP A 99 -9.68 -5.99 -2.11
CA ASP A 99 -10.52 -7.04 -2.68
C ASP A 99 -9.97 -7.57 -4.01
N ASN A 100 -9.52 -6.68 -4.89
CA ASN A 100 -8.91 -7.07 -6.16
C ASN A 100 -7.61 -7.86 -5.95
N ARG A 101 -6.80 -7.46 -4.98
CA ARG A 101 -5.57 -8.18 -4.61
C ARG A 101 -5.89 -9.58 -4.07
N LEU A 102 -6.90 -9.71 -3.21
CA LEU A 102 -7.32 -11.00 -2.66
C LEU A 102 -7.80 -11.94 -3.78
N LYS A 103 -8.67 -11.47 -4.67
CA LYS A 103 -9.15 -12.25 -5.82
C LYS A 103 -8.00 -12.70 -6.72
N ASN A 104 -7.07 -11.78 -7.03
CA ASN A 104 -5.90 -12.11 -7.85
C ASN A 104 -5.00 -13.16 -7.18
N LEU A 105 -4.83 -13.11 -5.85
CA LEU A 105 -4.08 -14.14 -5.11
C LEU A 105 -4.80 -15.49 -5.10
N GLU A 106 -6.12 -15.52 -5.02
CA GLU A 106 -6.91 -16.75 -5.09
C GLU A 106 -6.88 -17.39 -6.48
N GLU A 107 -6.95 -16.59 -7.53
CA GLU A 107 -6.77 -17.05 -8.91
C GLU A 107 -5.37 -17.63 -9.12
N ALA A 108 -4.34 -16.95 -8.60
CA ALA A 108 -2.96 -17.40 -8.69
C ALA A 108 -2.68 -18.73 -7.98
N LYS A 109 -3.40 -19.03 -6.88
CA LYS A 109 -3.30 -20.35 -6.20
C LYS A 109 -3.77 -21.52 -7.07
N LYS A 110 -4.62 -21.26 -8.08
CA LYS A 110 -5.09 -22.28 -9.02
C LYS A 110 -4.06 -22.60 -10.09
N ILE A 111 -3.12 -21.68 -10.33
CA ILE A 111 -2.06 -21.82 -11.33
C ILE A 111 -0.91 -22.61 -10.70
N LYS A 112 -0.77 -23.87 -11.11
CA LYS A 112 0.37 -24.72 -10.74
C LYS A 112 1.29 -24.88 -11.93
N ILE A 113 2.58 -24.69 -11.68
CA ILE A 113 3.64 -24.97 -12.67
C ILE A 113 4.31 -26.29 -12.32
N GLU A 114 4.63 -27.09 -13.33
CA GLU A 114 5.33 -28.36 -13.20
C GLU A 114 6.54 -28.39 -14.14
N GLU A 115 7.59 -29.11 -13.75
CA GLU A 115 8.74 -29.30 -14.63
C GLU A 115 8.34 -30.16 -15.83
N ASP A 116 8.59 -29.65 -17.04
CA ASP A 116 8.38 -30.41 -18.27
C ASP A 116 9.45 -31.50 -18.43
N LYS A 117 9.02 -32.77 -18.31
CA LYS A 117 9.87 -33.95 -18.43
C LYS A 117 10.39 -34.22 -19.85
N SER A 118 9.82 -33.55 -20.86
CA SER A 118 10.29 -33.65 -22.25
C SER A 118 11.57 -32.84 -22.49
N LEU A 119 11.83 -31.83 -21.64
CA LEU A 119 13.03 -31.01 -21.73
C LEU A 119 14.27 -31.77 -21.27
N PRO A 120 15.47 -31.39 -21.75
CA PRO A 120 16.71 -32.00 -21.30
C PRO A 120 16.87 -31.85 -19.78
N LYS A 121 17.47 -32.87 -19.15
CA LYS A 121 17.72 -32.87 -17.70
C LYS A 121 18.57 -31.67 -17.29
N ALA A 122 18.05 -30.82 -16.42
CA ALA A 122 18.74 -29.62 -15.96
C ALA A 122 20.00 -29.97 -15.15
N LYS A 123 21.15 -29.39 -15.53
CA LYS A 123 22.41 -29.55 -14.80
C LYS A 123 22.48 -28.55 -13.64
N LEU A 124 22.78 -29.02 -12.43
CA LEU A 124 23.00 -28.14 -11.28
C LEU A 124 24.35 -27.44 -11.42
N ILE A 125 24.36 -26.11 -11.43
CA ILE A 125 25.58 -25.31 -11.55
C ILE A 125 25.58 -24.15 -10.55
N LYS A 126 26.76 -23.58 -10.31
CA LYS A 126 26.94 -22.28 -9.66
C LYS A 126 26.97 -21.16 -10.70
N ILE A 127 26.58 -19.95 -10.33
CA ILE A 127 26.53 -18.79 -11.24
C ILE A 127 27.89 -18.56 -11.92
N PHE A 128 28.99 -18.70 -11.17
CA PHE A 128 30.35 -18.55 -11.69
C PHE A 128 30.66 -19.43 -12.92
N ASN A 129 30.11 -20.66 -12.97
CA ASN A 129 30.34 -21.60 -14.07
C ASN A 129 29.43 -21.34 -15.29
N GLY A 130 28.59 -20.29 -15.26
CA GLY A 130 27.60 -20.05 -16.30
C GLY A 130 28.17 -19.95 -17.72
N LYS A 131 29.38 -19.40 -17.90
CA LYS A 131 30.00 -19.27 -19.24
C LYS A 131 30.16 -20.61 -19.96
N GLU A 132 30.50 -21.67 -19.24
CA GLU A 132 30.73 -23.02 -19.79
C GLU A 132 29.43 -23.76 -20.12
N HIS A 133 28.30 -23.27 -19.62
CA HIS A 133 26.99 -23.90 -19.74
C HIS A 133 26.00 -23.11 -20.61
N ARG A 134 26.50 -22.16 -21.41
CA ARG A 134 25.68 -21.44 -22.41
C ARG A 134 25.06 -22.43 -23.40
N GLY A 135 23.80 -22.19 -23.75
CA GLY A 135 22.98 -23.06 -24.60
C GLY A 135 22.44 -24.31 -23.90
N SER A 136 22.83 -24.59 -22.67
CA SER A 136 22.35 -25.76 -21.91
C SER A 136 21.21 -25.41 -20.96
N ARG A 137 20.34 -26.39 -20.68
CA ARG A 137 19.37 -26.31 -19.58
C ARG A 137 20.06 -26.58 -18.25
N VAL A 138 19.95 -25.62 -17.34
CA VAL A 138 20.62 -25.62 -16.04
C VAL A 138 19.61 -25.37 -14.92
N LYS A 139 19.99 -25.72 -13.70
CA LYS A 139 19.26 -25.34 -12.49
C LYS A 139 20.19 -24.69 -11.48
N ILE A 140 19.74 -23.61 -10.85
CA ILE A 140 20.57 -22.76 -9.99
C ILE A 140 19.78 -22.38 -8.75
N TYR A 141 20.36 -22.66 -7.58
CA TYR A 141 19.89 -22.13 -6.30
C TYR A 141 20.47 -20.75 -6.06
N GLY A 142 19.67 -19.84 -5.52
CA GLY A 142 20.17 -18.55 -5.07
C GLY A 142 19.12 -17.71 -4.36
N TRP A 143 19.50 -16.48 -4.06
CA TRP A 143 18.66 -15.46 -3.45
C TRP A 143 18.29 -14.39 -4.48
N VAL A 144 17.04 -13.95 -4.43
CA VAL A 144 16.53 -12.85 -5.27
C VAL A 144 17.18 -11.54 -4.80
N HIS A 145 18.24 -11.09 -5.48
CA HIS A 145 18.92 -9.85 -5.15
C HIS A 145 18.15 -8.62 -5.63
N ARG A 146 17.58 -8.69 -6.83
CA ARG A 146 16.67 -7.65 -7.35
C ARG A 146 15.49 -8.31 -8.03
N LEU A 147 14.32 -7.70 -7.85
CA LEU A 147 13.07 -8.16 -8.44
C LEU A 147 12.41 -6.99 -9.17
N ARG A 148 12.11 -7.18 -10.46
CA ARG A 148 11.37 -6.22 -11.27
C ARG A 148 10.24 -6.94 -11.98
N LYS A 149 8.99 -6.50 -11.75
CA LYS A 149 7.81 -6.97 -12.48
C LYS A 149 7.43 -5.93 -13.54
N GLN A 150 7.17 -6.38 -14.77
CA GLN A 150 6.71 -5.54 -15.87
C GLN A 150 5.37 -6.07 -16.37
N GLY A 151 4.30 -5.38 -16.00
CA GLY A 151 2.94 -5.85 -16.25
C GLY A 151 2.64 -7.15 -15.49
N LYS A 152 1.79 -7.99 -16.09
CA LYS A 152 1.34 -9.28 -15.52
C LYS A 152 2.05 -10.51 -16.11
N SER A 153 2.90 -10.31 -17.12
CA SER A 153 3.46 -11.40 -17.93
C SER A 153 4.98 -11.44 -17.98
N LEU A 154 5.67 -10.53 -17.29
CA LEU A 154 7.13 -10.47 -17.34
C LEU A 154 7.72 -10.11 -15.98
N MET A 155 8.71 -10.90 -15.55
CA MET A 155 9.46 -10.69 -14.31
C MET A 155 10.94 -10.89 -14.58
N PHE A 156 11.75 -9.97 -14.07
CA PHE A 156 13.19 -10.03 -14.09
C PHE A 156 13.70 -10.23 -12.67
N ILE A 157 14.48 -11.29 -12.48
CA ILE A 157 15.17 -11.58 -11.23
C ILE A 157 16.67 -11.41 -11.47
N THR A 158 17.33 -10.62 -10.65
CA THR A 158 18.78 -10.74 -10.48
C THR A 158 19.03 -11.73 -9.36
N LEU A 159 19.49 -12.93 -9.69
CA LEU A 159 19.81 -13.98 -8.74
C LEU A 159 21.25 -13.79 -8.24
N ARG A 160 21.51 -14.10 -6.97
CA ARG A 160 22.86 -14.23 -6.43
C ARG A 160 23.03 -15.53 -5.65
N ASP A 161 24.22 -16.10 -5.66
CA ASP A 161 24.54 -17.35 -4.92
C ASP A 161 25.85 -17.27 -4.13
N GLY A 162 26.42 -16.06 -4.00
CA GLY A 162 27.74 -15.80 -3.41
C GLY A 162 28.90 -15.89 -4.40
N THR A 163 28.71 -16.56 -5.55
CA THR A 163 29.73 -16.70 -6.60
C THR A 163 29.56 -15.70 -7.74
N GLY A 164 28.41 -15.04 -7.83
CA GLY A 164 28.16 -13.98 -8.79
C GLY A 164 26.70 -13.54 -8.81
N PHE A 165 26.35 -12.81 -9.87
CA PHE A 165 24.99 -12.41 -10.18
C PHE A 165 24.57 -12.96 -11.54
N LEU A 166 23.30 -13.33 -11.68
CA LEU A 166 22.73 -13.83 -12.93
C LEU A 166 21.36 -13.19 -13.18
N GLN A 167 21.16 -12.63 -14.38
CA GLN A 167 19.85 -12.19 -14.80
C GLN A 167 19.01 -13.39 -15.20
N CYS A 168 17.82 -13.51 -14.63
CA CYS A 168 16.83 -14.53 -14.92
C CYS A 168 15.54 -13.85 -15.41
N VAL A 169 15.01 -14.36 -16.51
CA VAL A 169 13.81 -13.83 -17.17
C VAL A 169 12.71 -14.87 -17.04
N LEU A 170 11.58 -14.49 -16.44
CA LEU A 170 10.39 -15.30 -16.28
C LEU A 170 9.23 -14.63 -17.01
N ASN A 171 8.43 -15.41 -17.73
CA ASN A 171 7.31 -14.93 -18.51
C ASN A 171 6.01 -15.71 -18.25
N ASP A 172 4.90 -15.09 -18.64
CA ASP A 172 3.57 -15.68 -18.74
C ASP A 172 3.14 -16.43 -17.46
N VAL A 173 2.90 -17.74 -17.56
CA VAL A 173 2.39 -18.56 -16.46
C VAL A 173 3.36 -18.58 -15.27
N LEU A 174 4.68 -18.49 -15.50
CA LEU A 174 5.69 -18.53 -14.45
C LEU A 174 5.60 -17.35 -13.48
N VAL A 175 5.00 -16.23 -13.90
CA VAL A 175 4.87 -15.02 -13.09
C VAL A 175 3.46 -14.81 -12.54
N GLN A 176 2.54 -15.72 -12.85
CA GLN A 176 1.13 -15.67 -12.44
C GLN A 176 0.80 -16.60 -11.28
N THR A 177 1.75 -17.46 -10.88
CA THR A 177 1.59 -18.34 -9.70
C THR A 177 1.48 -17.53 -8.41
N TYR A 178 0.90 -18.14 -7.38
CA TYR A 178 0.82 -17.52 -6.06
C TYR A 178 2.21 -17.12 -5.55
N GLU A 179 3.19 -18.01 -5.69
CA GLU A 179 4.58 -17.80 -5.30
C GLU A 179 5.18 -16.61 -6.03
N ALA A 180 4.91 -16.44 -7.33
CA ALA A 180 5.39 -15.29 -8.10
C ALA A 180 4.79 -13.97 -7.60
N LEU A 181 3.51 -13.97 -7.23
CA LEU A 181 2.83 -12.76 -6.74
C LEU A 181 3.36 -12.32 -5.38
N VAL A 182 3.63 -13.26 -4.48
CA VAL A 182 4.15 -12.95 -3.14
C VAL A 182 5.68 -12.82 -3.07
N LEU A 183 6.40 -13.23 -4.12
CA LEU A 183 7.86 -13.20 -4.17
C LEU A 183 8.43 -11.82 -3.79
N SER A 184 9.34 -11.82 -2.82
CA SER A 184 10.06 -10.65 -2.32
C SER A 184 11.57 -10.79 -2.58
N THR A 185 12.29 -9.67 -2.54
CA THR A 185 13.76 -9.68 -2.51
C THR A 185 14.24 -10.48 -1.30
N GLU A 186 15.43 -11.07 -1.39
CA GLU A 186 16.02 -11.94 -0.38
C GLU A 186 15.36 -13.32 -0.23
N SER A 187 14.26 -13.59 -0.95
CA SER A 187 13.69 -14.94 -1.02
C SER A 187 14.68 -15.90 -1.68
N SER A 188 14.75 -17.14 -1.18
CA SER A 188 15.55 -18.21 -1.78
C SER A 188 14.72 -18.97 -2.80
N VAL A 189 15.29 -19.18 -3.99
CA VAL A 189 14.62 -19.78 -5.14
C VAL A 189 15.52 -20.80 -5.83
N LEU A 190 14.90 -21.75 -6.50
CA LEU A 190 15.53 -22.66 -7.45
C LEU A 190 14.98 -22.38 -8.84
N LEU A 191 15.83 -21.96 -9.77
CA LEU A 191 15.44 -21.59 -11.12
C LEU A 191 15.98 -22.62 -12.11
N TYR A 192 15.13 -23.08 -13.02
CA TYR A 192 15.46 -23.97 -14.14
C TYR A 192 15.28 -23.20 -15.44
N GLY A 193 16.20 -23.36 -16.37
CA GLY A 193 16.12 -22.64 -17.62
C GLY A 193 17.27 -22.89 -18.56
N VAL A 194 17.16 -22.35 -19.77
CA VAL A 194 18.24 -22.35 -20.74
C VAL A 194 19.08 -21.10 -20.58
N LEU A 195 20.38 -21.27 -20.39
CA LEU A 195 21.31 -20.16 -20.29
C LEU A 195 21.62 -19.63 -21.70
N LYS A 196 21.25 -18.38 -22.00
CA LYS A 196 21.47 -17.77 -23.32
C LYS A 196 22.41 -16.59 -23.24
N GLU A 197 23.22 -16.39 -24.26
CA GLU A 197 23.98 -15.16 -24.40
C GLU A 197 23.03 -13.97 -24.56
N VAL A 198 23.41 -12.84 -23.96
CA VAL A 198 22.62 -11.61 -24.08
C VAL A 198 22.68 -11.13 -25.54
N PRO A 199 21.55 -10.67 -26.12
CA PRO A 199 21.54 -10.12 -27.47
C PRO A 199 22.55 -8.98 -27.66
N LYS A 200 23.10 -8.85 -28.88
CA LYS A 200 24.03 -7.76 -29.22
C LYS A 200 23.44 -6.40 -28.83
N GLY A 201 24.22 -5.60 -28.09
CA GLY A 201 23.82 -4.27 -27.62
C GLY A 201 23.13 -4.21 -26.26
N LYS A 202 22.86 -5.35 -25.63
CA LYS A 202 22.37 -5.43 -24.23
C LYS A 202 23.46 -5.95 -23.30
N SER A 203 23.36 -5.63 -22.01
CA SER A 203 24.29 -6.11 -20.99
C SER A 203 23.54 -6.82 -19.87
N ALA A 204 24.10 -7.94 -19.42
CA ALA A 204 23.73 -8.61 -18.17
C ALA A 204 25.00 -9.09 -17.47
N PRO A 205 24.99 -9.25 -16.14
CA PRO A 205 26.12 -9.83 -15.40
C PRO A 205 26.56 -11.16 -16.04
N GLY A 206 27.87 -11.31 -16.32
CA GLY A 206 28.42 -12.51 -16.98
C GLY A 206 28.17 -12.62 -18.50
N GLY A 207 27.47 -11.66 -19.12
CA GLY A 207 27.19 -11.63 -20.56
C GLY A 207 26.19 -12.69 -21.04
N HIS A 208 25.44 -13.28 -20.12
CA HIS A 208 24.40 -14.26 -20.40
C HIS A 208 23.23 -14.10 -19.41
N GLU A 209 22.08 -14.63 -19.76
CA GLU A 209 20.87 -14.62 -18.95
C GLU A 209 20.22 -16.00 -18.94
N LEU A 210 19.48 -16.31 -17.88
CA LEU A 210 18.70 -17.53 -17.76
C LEU A 210 17.29 -17.27 -18.25
N GLN A 211 16.90 -17.93 -19.34
CA GLN A 211 15.51 -17.98 -19.78
C GLN A 211 14.82 -19.10 -19.01
N VAL A 212 14.02 -18.72 -18.01
CA VAL A 212 13.45 -19.67 -17.04
C VAL A 212 12.29 -20.41 -17.68
N ASP A 213 12.28 -21.73 -17.53
CA ASP A 213 11.20 -22.62 -17.96
C ASP A 213 10.41 -23.20 -16.79
N TYR A 214 11.01 -23.27 -15.59
CA TYR A 214 10.39 -23.75 -14.37
C TYR A 214 11.13 -23.17 -13.16
N TRP A 215 10.43 -22.99 -12.03
CA TRP A 215 11.05 -22.50 -10.81
C TRP A 215 10.29 -22.89 -9.56
N GLU A 216 11.00 -22.86 -8.44
CA GLU A 216 10.47 -23.17 -7.12
C GLU A 216 10.88 -22.08 -6.13
N LEU A 217 9.93 -21.67 -5.28
CA LEU A 217 10.20 -20.86 -4.10
C LEU A 217 10.64 -21.79 -2.96
N VAL A 218 11.90 -21.66 -2.54
CA VAL A 218 12.48 -22.49 -1.46
C VAL A 218 12.18 -21.87 -0.10
N GLY A 219 12.29 -20.54 0.01
CA GLY A 219 12.02 -19.81 1.23
C GLY A 219 11.61 -18.37 0.94
N LEU A 220 10.44 -17.98 1.42
CA LEU A 220 9.94 -16.61 1.29
C LEU A 220 10.63 -15.70 2.31
N ALA A 221 11.14 -14.56 1.84
CA ALA A 221 11.64 -13.52 2.71
C ALA A 221 10.51 -12.57 3.17
N PRO A 222 10.64 -11.94 4.36
CA PRO A 222 9.66 -10.99 4.90
C PRO A 222 9.32 -9.82 3.97
#